data_AF-A0A8H4U6N1-F1
#
_entry.id   AF-A0A8H4U6N1-F1
#
_cell.length_a   1.000
_cell.length_b   1.000
_cell.length_c   1.000
_cell.angle_alpha   90.00
_cell.angle_beta   90.00
_cell.angle_gamma   90.00
#
_symmetry.space_group_name_H-M   'P 1'
#
loop_
_entity.id
_entity.type
_entity.pdbx_description
1 polymer ?
#
loop_
_entity_poly.entity_id
_entity_poly.type
_entity_poly.pdbx_seq_one_letter_code
_entity_poly.pdbx_strand_id
1 'polypeptide(L)'
;MSRSKEGFLWTPTQETEGLLSDAVQQGSRSIQDFYDVVVIGAGFTGLIAARDLTQKHGLRVLLVDARDRIGGRTWTAKVQGEEIEMGGTWVHWNQPHLYAELHRYGLHRNLKTSA
;
A
#
# COMPACT_ATOMS: atom_id res chain seq x y z
N MET A 1 12.62 7.70 -4.35
CA MET A 1 11.15 7.65 -4.28
C MET A 1 10.57 7.95 -5.63
N SER A 2 9.52 7.23 -6.01
CA SER A 2 8.85 7.45 -7.30
C SER A 2 7.59 8.29 -7.10
N ARG A 3 7.17 8.98 -8.15
CA ARG A 3 5.93 9.77 -8.16
C ARG A 3 4.78 8.86 -8.59
N SER A 4 3.71 8.79 -7.80
CA SER A 4 2.47 8.16 -8.23
C SER A 4 1.73 9.09 -9.18
N LYS A 5 0.94 8.52 -10.09
CA LYS A 5 -0.04 9.23 -10.91
C LYS A 5 -1.22 9.77 -10.08
N GLU A 6 -1.38 9.32 -8.84
CA GLU A 6 -2.48 9.75 -7.96
C GLU A 6 -2.04 10.84 -6.95
N GLY A 7 -3.04 11.57 -6.45
CA GLY A 7 -2.88 12.67 -5.49
C GLY A 7 -2.76 14.04 -6.17
N PHE A 8 -3.14 15.07 -5.42
CA PHE A 8 -3.10 16.47 -5.86
C PHE A 8 -2.48 17.33 -4.77
N LEU A 9 -1.64 18.28 -5.18
CA LEU A 9 -1.13 19.34 -4.32
C LEU A 9 -1.50 20.67 -4.95
N TRP A 10 -2.27 21.47 -4.22
CA TRP A 10 -2.56 22.84 -4.59
C TRP A 10 -1.76 23.80 -3.69
N THR A 11 -1.21 24.83 -4.30
CA THR A 11 -0.60 26.00 -3.66
C THR A 11 -1.11 27.26 -4.38
N PRO A 12 -1.07 28.46 -3.77
CA PRO A 12 -1.50 29.69 -4.43
C PRO A 12 -0.79 29.98 -5.76
N THR A 13 0.39 29.40 -5.99
CA THR A 13 1.21 29.62 -7.19
C THR A 13 1.19 28.45 -8.18
N GLN A 14 0.78 27.26 -7.76
CA GLN A 14 0.92 26.04 -8.56
C GLN A 14 -0.04 24.94 -8.11
N GLU A 15 -0.55 24.20 -9.09
CA GLU A 15 -1.18 22.90 -8.89
C GLU A 15 -0.27 21.79 -9.44
N THR A 16 -0.18 20.68 -8.71
CA THR A 16 0.62 19.50 -9.10
C THR A 16 -0.23 18.26 -8.96
N GLU A 17 -0.36 17.52 -10.06
CA GLU A 17 -0.93 16.17 -10.07
C GLU A 17 0.17 15.13 -9.84
N GLY A 18 -0.19 14.08 -9.10
CA GLY A 18 0.71 12.99 -8.75
C GLY A 18 1.66 13.35 -7.61
N LEU A 19 1.65 12.59 -6.52
CA LEU A 19 2.50 12.86 -5.35
C LEU A 19 3.59 11.80 -5.17
N LEU A 20 4.67 12.18 -4.47
CA LEU A 20 5.72 11.24 -4.11
C LEU A 20 5.19 10.22 -3.10
N SER A 21 5.50 8.95 -3.28
CA SER A 21 5.13 7.91 -2.30
C SER A 21 6.10 6.73 -2.37
N ASP A 22 6.36 6.13 -1.22
CA ASP A 22 7.09 4.86 -1.11
C ASP A 22 6.24 3.67 -1.60
N ALA A 23 4.92 3.86 -1.74
CA ALA A 23 4.02 2.82 -2.20
C ALA A 23 4.11 2.56 -3.72
N VAL A 24 4.77 3.42 -4.49
CA VAL A 24 4.93 3.23 -5.94
C VAL A 24 5.82 2.03 -6.21
N GLN A 25 5.31 1.06 -6.96
CA GLN A 25 6.01 -0.18 -7.26
C GLN A 25 6.15 -0.33 -8.77
N GLN A 26 7.36 -0.70 -9.22
CA GLN A 26 7.54 -1.15 -10.60
C GLN A 26 7.02 -2.58 -10.70
N GLY A 27 6.09 -2.81 -11.62
CA GLY A 27 5.63 -4.16 -11.92
C GLY A 27 6.77 -5.05 -12.44
N SER A 28 6.59 -6.36 -12.32
CA SER A 28 7.52 -7.34 -12.88
C SER A 28 7.72 -7.13 -14.37
N ARG A 29 8.97 -7.17 -14.84
CA ARG A 29 9.31 -6.99 -16.27
C ARG A 29 8.83 -8.13 -17.17
N SER A 30 8.60 -9.30 -16.57
CA SER A 30 8.13 -10.50 -17.25
C SER A 30 7.12 -11.22 -16.36
N ILE A 31 6.11 -11.79 -17.00
CA ILE A 31 5.16 -12.71 -16.37
C ILE A 31 5.58 -14.16 -16.68
N GLN A 32 5.15 -15.10 -15.84
CA GLN A 32 5.27 -16.53 -16.12
C GLN A 32 4.07 -17.00 -16.94
N ASP A 33 4.24 -18.10 -17.68
CA ASP A 33 3.15 -18.69 -18.47
C ASP A 33 2.05 -19.31 -17.59
N PHE A 34 2.35 -19.61 -16.32
CA PHE A 34 1.43 -20.25 -15.41
C PHE A 34 1.54 -19.68 -13.99
N TYR A 35 0.37 -19.44 -13.38
CA TYR A 35 0.20 -19.10 -11.96
C TYR A 35 -0.90 -19.97 -11.36
N ASP A 36 -0.74 -20.33 -10.09
CA ASP A 36 -1.75 -21.11 -9.36
C ASP A 36 -2.95 -20.22 -8.98
N VAL A 37 -2.71 -18.93 -8.66
CA VAL A 37 -3.75 -17.95 -8.32
C VAL A 37 -3.40 -16.58 -8.89
N VAL A 38 -4.43 -15.85 -9.36
CA VAL A 38 -4.33 -14.43 -9.70
C VAL A 38 -5.13 -13.60 -8.70
N VAL A 39 -4.48 -12.62 -8.07
CA VAL A 39 -5.10 -11.66 -7.16
C VAL A 39 -5.19 -10.31 -7.88
N ILE A 40 -6.40 -9.74 -7.95
CA ILE A 40 -6.66 -8.45 -8.59
C ILE A 40 -6.86 -7.40 -7.49
N GLY A 41 -5.94 -6.44 -7.43
CA GLY A 41 -5.90 -5.32 -6.50
C GLY A 41 -4.85 -5.50 -5.40
N ALA A 42 -3.84 -4.65 -5.39
CA ALA A 42 -2.75 -4.55 -4.41
C ALA A 42 -3.09 -3.59 -3.25
N GLY A 43 -4.35 -3.52 -2.84
CA GLY A 43 -4.75 -2.96 -1.53
C GLY A 43 -4.49 -3.95 -0.39
N PHE A 44 -4.74 -3.56 0.86
CA PHE A 44 -4.52 -4.44 2.03
C PHE A 44 -5.11 -5.84 1.86
N THR A 45 -6.35 -5.95 1.38
CA THR A 45 -7.01 -7.26 1.15
C THR A 45 -6.21 -8.15 0.20
N GLY A 46 -5.80 -7.63 -0.96
CA GLY A 46 -5.05 -8.42 -1.93
C GLY A 46 -3.60 -8.66 -1.53
N LEU A 47 -2.96 -7.72 -0.84
CA LEU A 47 -1.62 -7.90 -0.28
C LEU A 47 -1.60 -9.02 0.77
N ILE A 48 -2.59 -9.04 1.67
CA ILE A 48 -2.76 -10.10 2.67
C ILE A 48 -3.04 -11.44 2.00
N ALA A 49 -3.95 -11.48 1.03
CA ALA A 49 -4.26 -12.71 0.29
C ALA A 49 -3.03 -13.25 -0.44
N ALA A 50 -2.32 -12.42 -1.20
CA ALA A 50 -1.14 -12.81 -1.94
C ALA A 50 -0.02 -13.31 -1.01
N ARG A 51 0.23 -12.62 0.10
CA ARG A 51 1.19 -13.05 1.10
C ARG A 51 0.80 -14.40 1.72
N ASP A 52 -0.45 -14.58 2.12
CA ASP A 52 -0.87 -15.80 2.80
C ASP A 52 -0.84 -17.00 1.84
N LEU A 53 -1.31 -16.84 0.60
CA LEU A 53 -1.25 -17.87 -0.44
C LEU A 53 0.19 -18.26 -0.81
N THR A 54 1.10 -17.29 -0.88
CA THR A 54 2.52 -17.56 -1.15
C THR A 54 3.23 -18.19 0.05
N GLN A 55 3.15 -17.57 1.23
CA GLN A 55 3.97 -17.95 2.39
C GLN A 55 3.42 -19.17 3.15
N LYS A 56 2.09 -19.33 3.23
CA LYS A 56 1.49 -20.45 3.98
C LYS A 56 1.22 -21.67 3.10
N HIS A 57 0.95 -21.44 1.81
CA HIS A 57 0.54 -22.51 0.89
C HIS A 57 1.54 -22.78 -0.23
N GLY A 58 2.60 -21.97 -0.37
CA GLY A 58 3.63 -22.18 -1.39
C GLY A 58 3.15 -21.97 -2.83
N LEU A 59 2.03 -21.27 -3.02
CA LEU A 59 1.43 -21.08 -4.34
C LEU A 59 2.15 -19.99 -5.13
N ARG A 60 2.24 -20.14 -6.46
CA ARG A 60 2.68 -19.09 -7.39
C ARG A 60 1.53 -18.13 -7.62
N VAL A 61 1.64 -16.94 -7.04
CA VAL A 61 0.59 -15.92 -7.11
C VAL A 61 1.02 -14.80 -8.04
N LEU A 62 0.15 -14.43 -8.98
CA LEU A 62 0.26 -13.18 -9.72
C LEU A 62 -0.63 -12.12 -9.06
N LEU A 63 -0.04 -11.04 -8.58
CA LEU A 63 -0.78 -9.88 -8.07
C LEU A 63 -0.79 -8.79 -9.14
N VAL A 64 -1.99 -8.35 -9.54
CA VAL A 64 -2.19 -7.32 -10.56
C VAL A 64 -2.93 -6.13 -9.96
N ASP A 65 -2.45 -4.92 -10.17
CA ASP A 65 -3.18 -3.69 -9.82
C ASP A 65 -3.25 -2.77 -11.05
N ALA A 66 -4.29 -1.94 -11.10
CA ALA A 66 -4.48 -0.93 -12.13
C ALA A 66 -3.61 0.32 -11.89
N ARG A 67 -3.18 0.55 -10.65
CA ARG A 67 -2.39 1.70 -10.22
C ARG A 67 -0.89 1.42 -10.33
N ASP A 68 -0.10 2.48 -10.28
CA ASP A 68 1.36 2.41 -10.20
C ASP A 68 1.88 2.17 -8.77
N ARG A 69 0.99 2.01 -7.81
CA ARG A 69 1.30 1.87 -6.39
C ARG A 69 0.46 0.81 -5.72
N ILE A 70 0.99 0.29 -4.62
CA ILE A 70 0.25 -0.57 -3.69
C ILE A 70 -0.55 0.25 -2.67
N GLY A 71 -1.29 -0.43 -1.81
CA GLY A 71 -2.08 0.15 -0.71
C GLY A 71 -3.52 0.48 -1.10
N GLY A 72 -3.82 0.68 -2.39
CA GLY A 72 -5.18 0.92 -2.88
C GLY A 72 -5.78 2.18 -2.26
N ARG A 73 -6.84 2.04 -1.46
CA ARG A 73 -7.52 3.16 -0.77
C ARG A 73 -6.75 3.72 0.45
N THR A 74 -5.61 3.14 0.81
CA THR A 74 -4.75 3.62 1.89
C THR A 74 -3.34 3.78 1.37
N TRP A 75 -2.82 5.00 1.39
CA TRP A 75 -1.44 5.29 1.02
C TRP A 75 -1.03 6.65 1.56
N THR A 76 0.27 6.81 1.73
CA THR A 76 0.89 8.01 2.28
C THR A 76 1.65 8.72 1.19
N ALA A 77 1.36 10.01 1.00
CA ALA A 77 2.11 10.90 0.14
C ALA A 77 3.17 11.66 0.95
N LYS A 78 4.29 11.99 0.30
CA LYS A 78 5.33 12.86 0.86
C LYS A 78 5.25 14.22 0.22
N VAL A 79 4.87 15.22 1.01
CA VAL A 79 4.62 16.60 0.55
C VAL A 79 5.38 17.55 1.45
N GLN A 80 6.27 18.36 0.87
CA GLN A 80 7.03 19.40 1.59
C GLN A 80 7.77 18.90 2.85
N GLY A 81 8.26 17.65 2.83
CA GLY A 81 8.98 17.04 3.95
C GLY A 81 8.09 16.29 4.95
N GLU A 82 6.77 16.37 4.80
CA GLU A 82 5.79 15.73 5.68
C GLU A 82 5.14 14.51 5.02
N GLU A 83 4.69 13.58 5.86
CA GLU A 83 3.90 12.43 5.46
C GLU A 83 2.41 12.74 5.62
N ILE A 84 1.67 12.70 4.51
CA ILE A 84 0.25 13.02 4.43
C ILE A 84 -0.52 11.75 4.05
N GLU A 85 -1.48 11.38 4.87
CA GLU A 85 -2.34 10.23 4.59
C GLU A 85 -3.42 10.61 3.59
N MET A 86 -3.46 9.91 2.48
CA MET A 86 -4.34 10.20 1.34
C MET A 86 -5.64 9.38 1.38
N GLY A 87 -5.87 8.63 2.45
CA GLY A 87 -6.96 7.68 2.57
C GLY A 87 -7.13 7.15 3.99
N GLY A 88 -7.24 5.82 4.16
CA GLY A 88 -7.41 5.24 5.50
C GLY A 88 -6.19 5.44 6.40
N THR A 89 -6.38 6.04 7.57
CA THR A 89 -5.29 6.49 8.46
C THR A 89 -5.30 5.81 9.83
N TRP A 90 -6.45 5.83 10.50
CA TRP A 90 -6.52 5.45 11.91
C TRP A 90 -6.65 3.96 12.11
N VAL A 91 -5.94 3.49 13.13
CA VAL A 91 -5.90 2.10 13.55
C VAL A 91 -6.12 2.02 15.05
N HIS A 92 -6.68 0.91 15.53
CA HIS A 92 -6.93 0.71 16.95
C HIS A 92 -6.75 -0.76 17.33
N TRP A 93 -6.33 -1.04 18.57
CA TRP A 93 -6.12 -2.42 19.04
C TRP A 93 -7.38 -3.28 19.02
N ASN A 94 -8.56 -2.64 19.10
CA ASN A 94 -9.85 -3.32 18.96
C ASN A 94 -10.21 -3.68 17.50
N GLN A 95 -9.32 -3.46 16.53
CA GLN A 95 -9.46 -3.89 15.15
C GLN A 95 -8.56 -5.12 14.92
N PRO A 96 -9.04 -6.34 15.23
CA PRO A 96 -8.17 -7.50 15.44
C PRO A 96 -7.35 -7.86 14.20
N HIS A 97 -7.96 -7.84 13.00
CA HIS A 97 -7.28 -8.21 11.76
C HIS A 97 -6.12 -7.27 11.43
N LEU A 98 -6.36 -5.96 11.52
CA LEU A 98 -5.34 -4.96 11.23
C LEU A 98 -4.25 -4.92 12.32
N TYR A 99 -4.67 -4.99 13.58
CA TYR A 99 -3.74 -4.92 14.70
C TYR A 99 -2.84 -6.16 14.80
N ALA A 100 -3.33 -7.34 14.40
CA ALA A 100 -2.49 -8.53 14.26
C ALA A 100 -1.36 -8.33 13.24
N GLU A 101 -1.61 -7.62 12.14
CA GLU A 101 -0.57 -7.30 11.16
C GLU A 101 0.41 -6.25 11.67
N LEU A 102 -0.07 -5.22 12.39
CA LEU A 102 0.81 -4.25 13.06
C LEU A 102 1.72 -4.93 14.09
N HIS A 103 1.22 -5.95 14.81
CA HIS A 103 2.04 -6.76 15.70
C HIS A 103 3.04 -7.63 14.94
N ARG A 104 2.59 -8.36 13.91
CA ARG A 104 3.43 -9.22 13.07
C ARG A 104 4.65 -8.47 12.53
N TYR A 105 4.46 -7.22 12.11
CA TYR A 105 5.52 -6.39 11.53
C TYR A 105 6.22 -5.47 12.54
N GLY A 106 5.89 -5.55 13.83
CA GLY A 106 6.50 -4.69 14.86
C GLY A 106 6.07 -3.21 14.81
N LEU A 107 5.11 -2.85 13.95
CA LEU A 107 4.67 -1.47 13.69
C LEU A 107 3.73 -0.90 14.78
N HIS A 108 3.15 -1.75 15.63
CA HIS A 108 2.37 -1.31 16.80
C HIS A 108 3.13 -0.35 17.72
N ARG A 109 4.47 -0.35 17.68
CA ARG A 109 5.36 0.54 18.44
C ARG A 109 5.55 1.92 17.81
N ASN A 110 5.11 2.08 16.57
CA ASN A 110 5.34 3.27 15.74
C ASN A 110 4.08 4.13 15.61
N LEU A 111 3.01 3.79 16.35
CA LEU A 111 1.76 4.53 16.31
C LEU A 111 1.94 5.86 17.05
N LYS A 112 1.65 6.95 16.35
CA LYS A 112 1.45 8.25 16.99
C LYS A 112 0.12 8.18 17.75
N THR A 113 0.17 8.28 19.07
CA THR A 113 -1.04 8.41 19.89
C THR A 113 -1.59 9.82 19.70
N SER A 114 -2.89 9.93 19.41
CA SER A 114 -3.59 11.20 19.56
C SER A 114 -3.48 11.60 21.03
N ALA A 115 -2.76 12.68 21.31
CA ALA A 115 -2.76 13.31 22.63
C ALA A 115 -4.16 13.85 22.95
#